data_AF-A0A060XXF4-F1
#
_entry.id   AF-A0A060XXF4-F1
#
_cell.length_a   1.000
_cell.length_b   1.000
_cell.length_c   1.000
_cell.angle_alpha   90.00
_cell.angle_beta   90.00
_cell.angle_gamma   90.00
#
_symmetry.space_group_name_H-M   'P 1'
#
loop_
_entity.id
_entity.type
_entity.pdbx_description
1 polymer ?
#
loop_
_entity_poly.entity_id
_entity_poly.type
_entity_poly.pdbx_seq_one_letter_code
_entity_poly.pdbx_strand_id
1 'polypeptide(L)'
;MGVYRVLEYCAAEEAVSPLGPDARRECLEAQSALQHYHPLQACKCQRGSRREELCLRVYWTVRFAVYDENEVSPYEDLELEFVRHIEMSRMASIMAASSLPLDGQNQCLKAAQDCGLYEKCGSLRSEYVVSCTKRPPGSDGSCNRQKCHRALRRFLERVPEEYSFALLFCPCSDALCGERRRKTIVPSCSYEERDGKPNCLSLQGYCARDKLCR
;
A
#
# COMPACT_ATOMS: atom_id res chain seq x y z
N MET A 1 20.75 -21.12 -11.36
CA MET A 1 19.55 -20.92 -12.22
C MET A 1 18.52 -22.05 -12.07
N GLY A 2 18.91 -23.33 -11.94
CA GLY A 2 17.94 -24.44 -11.74
C GLY A 2 17.15 -24.37 -10.42
N VAL A 3 17.84 -24.13 -9.30
CA VAL A 3 17.23 -24.10 -7.94
C VAL A 3 16.15 -23.03 -7.79
N TYR A 4 16.37 -21.83 -8.32
CA TYR A 4 15.36 -20.76 -8.28
C TYR A 4 14.09 -21.14 -9.06
N ARG A 5 14.22 -21.80 -10.22
CA ARG A 5 13.05 -22.27 -10.98
C ARG A 5 12.25 -23.32 -10.21
N VAL A 6 12.91 -24.17 -9.42
CA VAL A 6 12.23 -25.12 -8.52
C VAL A 6 11.41 -24.35 -7.50
N LEU A 7 11.97 -23.31 -6.87
CA LEU A 7 11.21 -22.47 -5.94
C LEU A 7 10.07 -21.69 -6.60
N GLU A 8 10.23 -21.23 -7.83
CA GLU A 8 9.15 -20.61 -8.59
C GLU A 8 7.98 -21.58 -8.78
N TYR A 9 8.28 -22.83 -9.10
CA TYR A 9 7.27 -23.89 -9.21
C TYR A 9 6.63 -24.19 -7.85
N CYS A 10 7.43 -24.37 -6.80
CA CYS A 10 6.96 -24.58 -5.42
C CYS A 10 5.98 -23.49 -4.96
N ALA A 11 6.34 -22.22 -5.17
CA ALA A 11 5.51 -21.09 -4.78
C ALA A 11 4.22 -21.00 -5.61
N ALA A 12 4.25 -21.42 -6.88
CA ALA A 12 3.06 -21.45 -7.73
C ALA A 12 2.08 -22.55 -7.30
N GLU A 13 2.58 -23.75 -7.01
CA GLU A 13 1.76 -24.89 -6.57
C GLU A 13 1.15 -24.65 -5.18
N GLU A 14 1.96 -24.21 -4.19
CA GLU A 14 1.49 -23.92 -2.83
C GLU A 14 0.42 -22.80 -2.80
N ALA A 15 0.49 -21.85 -3.75
CA ALA A 15 -0.51 -20.79 -3.88
C ALA A 15 -1.88 -21.31 -4.36
N VAL A 16 -1.91 -22.43 -5.08
CA VAL A 16 -3.15 -23.10 -5.53
C VAL A 16 -3.68 -24.03 -4.46
N SER A 17 -2.82 -24.86 -3.88
CA SER A 17 -3.20 -25.85 -2.86
C SER A 17 -1.99 -26.24 -2.01
N PRO A 18 -2.18 -26.60 -0.73
CA PRO A 18 -1.07 -27.03 0.12
C PRO A 18 -0.31 -28.21 -0.49
N LEU A 19 1.00 -28.10 -0.58
CA LEU A 19 1.86 -29.17 -1.09
C LEU A 19 1.84 -30.39 -0.17
N GLY A 20 1.93 -31.57 -0.78
CA GLY A 20 2.21 -32.81 -0.05
C GLY A 20 3.57 -32.77 0.65
N PRO A 21 3.79 -33.62 1.67
CA PRO A 21 4.99 -33.56 2.52
C PRO A 21 6.31 -33.75 1.75
N ASP A 22 6.32 -34.60 0.73
CA ASP A 22 7.53 -34.86 -0.07
C ASP A 22 7.86 -33.69 -0.99
N ALA A 23 6.88 -33.18 -1.75
CA ALA A 23 7.05 -31.98 -2.56
C ALA A 23 7.49 -30.78 -1.70
N ARG A 24 6.89 -30.61 -0.52
CA ARG A 24 7.27 -29.55 0.40
C ARG A 24 8.72 -29.68 0.86
N ARG A 25 9.20 -30.90 1.12
CA ARG A 25 10.59 -31.17 1.50
C ARG A 25 11.56 -30.76 0.40
N GLU A 26 11.29 -31.13 -0.85
CA GLU A 26 12.09 -30.72 -2.01
C GLU A 26 12.16 -29.19 -2.16
N CYS A 27 11.04 -28.51 -1.92
CA CYS A 27 10.99 -27.04 -1.92
C CYS A 27 11.83 -26.42 -0.81
N LEU A 28 11.83 -27.00 0.39
CA LEU A 28 12.66 -26.56 1.51
C LEU A 28 14.16 -26.78 1.24
N GLU A 29 14.52 -27.91 0.61
CA GLU A 29 15.89 -28.18 0.17
C GLU A 29 16.35 -27.15 -0.88
N ALA A 30 15.49 -26.84 -1.86
CA ALA A 30 15.76 -25.80 -2.85
C ALA A 30 15.93 -24.41 -2.20
N GLN A 31 15.14 -24.08 -1.18
CA GLN A 31 15.31 -22.85 -0.41
C GLN A 31 16.66 -22.83 0.30
N SER A 32 17.04 -23.93 0.98
CA SER A 32 18.30 -24.02 1.70
C SER A 32 19.51 -23.86 0.76
N ALA A 33 19.45 -24.42 -0.44
CA ALA A 33 20.49 -24.24 -1.45
C ALA A 33 20.69 -22.78 -1.87
N LEU A 34 19.68 -21.90 -1.75
CA LEU A 34 19.80 -20.47 -2.01
C LEU A 34 20.18 -19.62 -0.77
N GLN A 35 20.27 -20.21 0.43
CA GLN A 35 20.63 -19.47 1.65
C GLN A 35 22.03 -18.83 1.57
N HIS A 36 22.95 -19.46 0.87
CA HIS A 36 24.32 -18.95 0.72
C HIS A 36 24.44 -17.87 -0.38
N TYR A 37 23.41 -17.68 -1.20
CA TYR A 37 23.43 -16.69 -2.27
C TYR A 37 23.01 -15.31 -1.73
N HIS A 38 23.99 -14.61 -1.16
CA HIS A 38 23.81 -13.32 -0.51
C HIS A 38 22.96 -12.29 -1.29
N PRO A 39 23.11 -12.12 -2.63
CA PRO A 39 22.31 -11.13 -3.36
C PRO A 39 20.80 -11.37 -3.31
N LEU A 40 20.34 -12.63 -3.18
CA LEU A 40 18.91 -12.93 -3.02
C LEU A 40 18.48 -12.87 -1.55
N GLN A 41 19.36 -13.20 -0.61
CA GLN A 41 19.04 -13.12 0.82
C GLN A 41 18.97 -11.69 1.33
N ALA A 42 19.87 -10.81 0.89
CA ALA A 42 19.90 -9.41 1.27
C ALA A 42 19.05 -8.50 0.37
N CYS A 43 18.32 -9.05 -0.61
CA CYS A 43 17.51 -8.20 -1.50
C CYS A 43 16.38 -7.51 -0.73
N LYS A 44 16.18 -6.24 -1.07
CA LYS A 44 15.09 -5.40 -0.60
C LYS A 44 14.42 -4.71 -1.78
N CYS A 45 13.15 -4.40 -1.62
CA CYS A 45 12.33 -3.75 -2.61
C CYS A 45 12.16 -2.27 -2.30
N GLN A 46 11.98 -1.48 -3.34
CA GLN A 46 11.70 -0.06 -3.22
C GLN A 46 10.23 0.20 -3.54
N ARG A 47 9.52 0.86 -2.62
CA ARG A 47 8.11 1.23 -2.80
C ARG A 47 7.93 2.18 -3.99
N GLY A 48 6.91 1.95 -4.81
CA GLY A 48 6.60 2.77 -5.98
C GLY A 48 7.56 2.60 -7.17
N SER A 49 8.52 1.67 -7.08
CA SER A 49 9.42 1.34 -8.18
C SER A 49 8.68 0.61 -9.32
N ARG A 50 9.10 0.84 -10.56
CA ARG A 50 8.55 0.08 -11.72
C ARG A 50 8.79 -1.44 -11.62
N ARG A 51 9.75 -1.86 -10.78
CA ARG A 51 10.10 -3.27 -10.56
C ARG A 51 9.55 -3.81 -9.24
N GLU A 52 8.73 -3.06 -8.51
CA GLU A 52 8.22 -3.45 -7.18
C GLU A 52 7.53 -4.82 -7.22
N GLU A 53 6.56 -5.03 -8.11
CA GLU A 53 5.87 -6.32 -8.23
C GLU A 53 6.82 -7.50 -8.54
N LEU A 54 7.82 -7.26 -9.40
CA LEU A 54 8.83 -8.27 -9.73
C LEU A 54 9.73 -8.54 -8.53
N CYS A 55 10.16 -7.49 -7.83
CA CYS A 55 11.00 -7.60 -6.65
C CYS A 55 10.30 -8.40 -5.56
N LEU A 56 9.05 -8.05 -5.24
CA LEU A 56 8.24 -8.76 -4.24
C LEU A 56 8.03 -10.22 -4.63
N ARG A 57 7.80 -10.49 -5.93
CA ARG A 57 7.74 -11.87 -6.44
C ARG A 57 9.00 -12.64 -6.11
N VAL A 58 10.18 -12.11 -6.45
CA VAL A 58 11.47 -12.77 -6.19
C VAL A 58 11.71 -12.92 -4.68
N TYR A 59 11.48 -11.85 -3.91
CA TYR A 59 11.69 -11.83 -2.46
C TYR A 59 10.90 -12.92 -1.74
N TRP A 60 9.60 -13.04 -2.06
CA TRP A 60 8.72 -14.04 -1.46
C TRP A 60 9.00 -15.46 -1.97
N THR A 61 9.40 -15.63 -3.25
CA THR A 61 9.76 -16.94 -3.80
C THR A 61 11.00 -17.54 -3.13
N VAL A 62 12.02 -16.72 -2.84
CA VAL A 62 13.23 -17.18 -2.14
C VAL A 62 12.96 -17.53 -0.67
N ARG A 63 11.87 -17.00 -0.09
CA ARG A 63 11.45 -17.22 1.30
C ARG A 63 10.22 -18.12 1.39
N PHE A 64 10.24 -19.21 0.64
CA PHE A 64 9.12 -20.14 0.49
C PHE A 64 8.51 -20.59 1.83
N ALA A 65 9.31 -20.88 2.85
CA ALA A 65 8.84 -21.40 4.14
C ALA A 65 8.40 -20.33 5.15
N VAL A 66 8.75 -19.07 4.95
CA VAL A 66 8.50 -18.00 5.93
C VAL A 66 7.08 -17.50 5.72
N TYR A 67 6.09 -18.20 6.28
CA TYR A 67 4.70 -17.76 6.29
C TYR A 67 4.30 -17.03 7.58
N ASP A 68 5.08 -17.16 8.66
CA ASP A 68 4.57 -16.88 10.02
C ASP A 68 5.34 -15.83 10.84
N GLU A 69 6.33 -15.14 10.27
CA GLU A 69 7.08 -14.13 11.03
C GLU A 69 6.88 -12.75 10.39
N ASN A 70 6.04 -11.94 11.02
CA ASN A 70 5.84 -10.52 10.74
C ASN A 70 7.12 -9.67 10.98
N GLU A 71 8.26 -10.30 11.23
CA GLU A 71 9.49 -9.63 11.65
C GLU A 71 10.33 -9.08 10.48
N VAL A 72 10.11 -9.51 9.22
CA VAL A 72 10.99 -9.12 8.10
C VAL A 72 10.25 -8.47 6.93
N SER A 73 10.37 -7.14 6.85
CA SER A 73 9.87 -6.34 5.73
C SER A 73 10.64 -6.63 4.41
N PRO A 74 9.95 -6.83 3.27
CA PRO A 74 10.59 -6.92 1.96
C PRO A 74 11.14 -5.59 1.47
N TYR A 75 10.71 -4.48 2.05
CA TYR A 75 11.12 -3.14 1.62
C TYR A 75 12.39 -2.70 2.31
N GLU A 76 13.15 -1.84 1.64
CA GLU A 76 14.29 -1.14 2.23
C GLU A 76 13.83 -0.42 3.49
N ASP A 77 14.48 -0.73 4.62
CA ASP A 77 14.29 0.01 5.84
C ASP A 77 14.87 1.40 5.59
N LEU A 78 14.03 2.43 5.67
CA LEU A 78 14.53 3.79 5.63
C LEU A 78 15.47 3.94 6.85
N GLU A 79 16.75 4.21 6.63
CA GLU A 79 17.73 4.34 7.72
C GLU A 79 17.19 5.28 8.79
N LEU A 80 17.10 4.84 10.05
CA LEU A 80 16.46 5.59 11.14
C LEU A 80 16.98 7.03 11.30
N GLU A 81 18.25 7.30 11.00
CA GLU A 81 18.79 8.66 10.97
C GLU A 81 18.32 9.47 9.76
N PHE A 82 18.29 8.86 8.57
CA PHE A 82 17.76 9.47 7.36
C PHE A 82 16.25 9.72 7.46
N VAL A 83 15.50 8.80 8.07
CA VAL A 83 14.09 8.97 8.46
C VAL A 83 13.96 10.12 9.43
N ARG A 84 14.74 10.18 10.51
CA ARG A 84 14.67 11.30 11.46
C ARG A 84 14.96 12.63 10.77
N HIS A 85 15.94 12.73 9.89
CA HIS A 85 16.24 13.97 9.17
C HIS A 85 15.13 14.34 8.17
N ILE A 86 14.65 13.37 7.38
CA ILE A 86 13.55 13.57 6.44
C ILE A 86 12.25 13.88 7.17
N GLU A 87 11.88 13.14 8.20
CA GLU A 87 10.72 13.38 9.04
C GLU A 87 10.84 14.70 9.79
N MET A 88 12.01 15.10 10.30
CA MET A 88 12.20 16.41 10.93
C MET A 88 12.08 17.55 9.92
N SER A 89 12.64 17.42 8.71
CA SER A 89 12.49 18.41 7.63
C SER A 89 11.08 18.43 7.04
N ARG A 90 10.41 17.28 6.94
CA ARG A 90 9.02 17.13 6.49
C ARG A 90 8.04 17.63 7.54
N MET A 91 8.24 17.29 8.81
CA MET A 91 7.50 17.85 9.94
C MET A 91 7.74 19.35 10.05
N ALA A 92 8.96 19.85 9.83
CA ALA A 92 9.22 21.29 9.77
C ALA A 92 8.50 21.96 8.60
N SER A 93 8.39 21.31 7.44
CA SER A 93 7.63 21.81 6.29
C SER A 93 6.12 21.82 6.57
N ILE A 94 5.59 20.77 7.20
CA ILE A 94 4.19 20.68 7.64
C ILE A 94 3.91 21.71 8.74
N MET A 95 4.81 21.88 9.70
CA MET A 95 4.72 22.88 10.77
C MET A 95 4.83 24.29 10.23
N ALA A 96 5.71 24.57 9.25
CA ALA A 96 5.81 25.88 8.59
C ALA A 96 4.54 26.21 7.78
N ALA A 97 3.90 25.21 7.16
CA ALA A 97 2.59 25.37 6.54
C ALA A 97 1.45 25.52 7.57
N SER A 98 1.65 25.05 8.81
CA SER A 98 0.65 25.06 9.88
C SER A 98 0.83 26.21 10.90
N SER A 99 1.99 26.88 10.94
CA SER A 99 2.36 27.87 11.96
C SER A 99 1.80 29.27 11.71
N LEU A 100 1.02 29.45 10.65
CA LEU A 100 0.10 30.56 10.52
C LEU A 100 -1.30 30.05 10.87
N PRO A 101 -1.78 30.21 12.11
CA PRO A 101 -3.19 30.02 12.39
C PRO A 101 -3.94 31.14 11.67
N LEU A 102 -4.31 30.89 10.41
CA LEU A 102 -5.35 31.65 9.76
C LEU A 102 -6.67 31.23 10.42
N ASP A 103 -7.00 31.96 11.49
CA ASP A 103 -8.34 32.29 11.94
C ASP A 103 -9.46 31.37 11.41
N GLY A 104 -9.84 30.35 12.19
CA GLY A 104 -11.03 29.53 11.93
C GLY A 104 -11.07 28.73 10.61
N GLN A 105 -9.99 28.68 9.81
CA GLN A 105 -10.00 27.97 8.53
C GLN A 105 -9.84 26.45 8.71
N ASN A 106 -10.68 25.70 7.99
CA ASN A 106 -10.66 24.25 7.96
C ASN A 106 -9.39 23.74 7.25
N GLN A 107 -8.45 23.16 8.01
CA GLN A 107 -7.16 22.72 7.46
C GLN A 107 -7.28 21.66 6.38
N CYS A 108 -8.28 20.79 6.44
CA CYS A 108 -8.55 19.83 5.37
C CYS A 108 -9.09 20.50 4.10
N LEU A 109 -9.81 21.63 4.22
CA LEU A 109 -10.21 22.43 3.06
C LEU A 109 -8.99 23.10 2.42
N LYS A 110 -8.09 23.67 3.25
CA LYS A 110 -6.84 24.28 2.77
C LYS A 110 -5.98 23.26 2.02
N ALA A 111 -5.74 22.08 2.60
CA ALA A 111 -5.02 20.99 1.93
C ALA A 111 -5.67 20.58 0.60
N ALA A 112 -7.01 20.55 0.55
CA ALA A 112 -7.75 20.27 -0.68
C ALA A 112 -7.60 21.34 -1.75
N GLN A 113 -7.48 22.61 -1.38
CA GLN A 113 -7.21 23.71 -2.30
C GLN A 113 -5.76 23.65 -2.81
N ASP A 114 -4.79 23.44 -1.93
CA ASP A 114 -3.37 23.39 -2.29
C ASP A 114 -3.06 22.22 -3.24
N CYS A 115 -3.65 21.04 -2.97
CA CYS A 115 -3.60 19.92 -3.91
C CYS A 115 -4.24 20.25 -5.27
N GLY A 116 -5.33 21.03 -5.28
CA GLY A 116 -5.99 21.44 -6.51
C GLY A 116 -5.16 22.42 -7.36
N LEU A 117 -4.35 23.26 -6.71
CA LEU A 117 -3.43 24.18 -7.38
C LEU A 117 -2.20 23.47 -7.95
N TYR A 118 -1.79 22.34 -7.35
CA TYR A 118 -0.71 21.51 -7.88
C TYR A 118 -1.23 20.52 -8.92
N GLU A 119 -0.91 20.77 -10.20
CA GLU A 119 -1.45 20.07 -11.37
C GLU A 119 -1.49 18.53 -11.21
N LYS A 120 -0.38 17.94 -10.77
CA LYS A 120 -0.27 16.48 -10.59
C LYS A 120 -1.20 15.96 -9.49
N CYS A 121 -1.32 16.67 -8.36
CA CYS A 121 -2.23 16.27 -7.29
C CYS A 121 -3.69 16.45 -7.69
N GLY A 122 -4.04 17.59 -8.28
CA GLY A 122 -5.39 17.86 -8.78
C GLY A 122 -5.86 16.84 -9.81
N SER A 123 -5.00 16.48 -10.77
CA SER A 123 -5.29 15.49 -11.80
C SER A 123 -5.49 14.09 -11.22
N LEU A 124 -4.55 13.59 -10.41
CA LEU A 124 -4.66 12.24 -9.82
C LEU A 124 -5.80 12.15 -8.80
N ARG A 125 -6.09 13.26 -8.10
CA ARG A 125 -7.24 13.36 -7.20
C ARG A 125 -8.56 13.19 -7.94
N SER A 126 -8.72 13.92 -9.04
CA SER A 126 -9.89 13.81 -9.91
C SER A 126 -10.03 12.38 -10.48
N GLU A 127 -8.92 11.77 -10.90
CA GLU A 127 -8.89 10.40 -11.43
C GLU A 127 -9.45 9.36 -10.44
N TYR A 128 -8.97 9.38 -9.18
CA TYR A 128 -9.45 8.40 -8.20
C TYR A 128 -10.89 8.70 -7.78
N VAL A 129 -11.28 9.97 -7.63
CA VAL A 129 -12.66 10.34 -7.28
C VAL A 129 -13.63 9.84 -8.35
N VAL A 130 -13.33 10.04 -9.63
CA VAL A 130 -14.15 9.52 -10.74
C VAL A 130 -14.16 7.99 -10.72
N SER A 131 -13.03 7.34 -10.49
CA SER A 131 -12.94 5.88 -10.44
C SER A 131 -13.75 5.26 -9.29
N CYS A 132 -13.85 5.95 -8.16
CA CYS A 132 -14.60 5.49 -6.99
C CYS A 132 -16.09 5.86 -7.00
N THR A 133 -16.49 6.91 -7.73
CA THR A 133 -17.88 7.39 -7.77
C THR A 133 -18.64 6.95 -9.04
N LYS A 134 -17.94 6.61 -10.12
CA LYS A 134 -18.56 6.14 -11.36
C LYS A 134 -19.27 4.80 -11.15
N ARG A 135 -20.57 4.77 -11.45
CA ARG A 135 -21.40 3.56 -11.40
C ARG A 135 -21.39 2.88 -12.77
N PRO A 136 -20.97 1.60 -12.88
CA PRO A 136 -21.11 0.83 -14.10
C PRO A 136 -22.59 0.69 -14.49
N PRO A 137 -22.95 0.83 -15.78
CA PRO A 137 -24.30 0.50 -16.21
C PRO A 137 -24.59 -0.99 -15.95
N GLY A 138 -25.73 -1.28 -15.30
CA GLY A 138 -26.12 -2.65 -14.93
C GLY A 138 -25.56 -3.16 -13.60
N SER A 139 -24.80 -2.36 -12.83
CA SER A 139 -24.53 -2.68 -11.42
C SER A 139 -25.68 -2.21 -10.53
N ASP A 140 -25.87 -2.86 -9.37
CA ASP A 140 -26.88 -2.53 -8.35
C ASP A 140 -26.53 -1.24 -7.57
N GLY A 141 -26.11 -0.20 -8.30
CA GLY A 141 -25.59 1.05 -7.74
C GLY A 141 -24.20 0.95 -7.12
N SER A 142 -23.55 -0.22 -7.17
CA SER A 142 -22.22 -0.45 -6.60
C SER A 142 -21.10 0.12 -7.48
N CYS A 143 -20.06 0.67 -6.84
CA CYS A 143 -18.88 1.17 -7.52
C CYS A 143 -17.93 0.02 -7.95
N ASN A 144 -17.02 0.28 -8.89
CA ASN A 144 -15.94 -0.66 -9.18
C ASN A 144 -14.79 -0.48 -8.16
N ARG A 145 -14.85 -1.22 -7.06
CA ARG A 145 -13.87 -1.14 -5.95
C ARG A 145 -12.43 -1.42 -6.40
N GLN A 146 -12.22 -2.39 -7.29
CA GLN A 146 -10.88 -2.72 -7.80
C GLN A 146 -10.26 -1.55 -8.58
N LYS A 147 -11.06 -0.87 -9.42
CA LYS A 147 -10.60 0.32 -10.16
C LYS A 147 -10.35 1.50 -9.21
N CYS A 148 -11.22 1.69 -8.22
CA CYS A 148 -11.06 2.70 -7.16
C CYS A 148 -9.75 2.50 -6.39
N HIS A 149 -9.48 1.29 -5.90
CA HIS A 149 -8.24 0.96 -5.18
C HIS A 149 -7.00 1.15 -6.04
N ARG A 150 -7.03 0.77 -7.32
CA ARG A 150 -5.91 1.01 -8.25
C ARG A 150 -5.60 2.51 -8.40
N ALA A 151 -6.62 3.34 -8.57
CA ALA A 151 -6.45 4.78 -8.70
C ALA A 151 -6.01 5.44 -7.38
N LEU A 152 -6.52 5.00 -6.24
CA LEU A 152 -6.09 5.46 -4.92
C LEU A 152 -4.63 5.11 -4.63
N ARG A 153 -4.18 3.88 -4.93
CA ARG A 153 -2.77 3.50 -4.80
C ARG A 153 -1.87 4.39 -5.66
N ARG A 154 -2.25 4.58 -6.93
CA ARG A 154 -1.54 5.48 -7.85
C ARG A 154 -1.47 6.91 -7.31
N PHE A 155 -2.53 7.42 -6.70
CA PHE A 155 -2.54 8.74 -6.07
C PHE A 155 -1.49 8.82 -4.94
N LEU A 156 -1.52 7.88 -4.00
CA LEU A 156 -0.60 7.87 -2.86
C LEU A 156 0.87 7.64 -3.26
N GLU A 157 1.13 6.84 -4.29
CA GLU A 157 2.48 6.56 -4.78
C GLU A 157 3.08 7.72 -5.60
N ARG A 158 2.24 8.50 -6.29
CA ARG A 158 2.72 9.48 -7.29
C ARG A 158 2.62 10.91 -6.82
N VAL A 159 1.71 11.22 -5.91
CA VAL A 159 1.56 12.57 -5.35
C VAL A 159 2.60 12.75 -4.24
N PRO A 160 3.36 13.87 -4.25
CA PRO A 160 4.29 14.18 -3.17
C PRO A 160 3.60 14.14 -1.80
N GLU A 161 4.30 13.60 -0.81
CA GLU A 161 3.76 13.35 0.53
C GLU A 161 3.24 14.63 1.20
N GLU A 162 3.85 15.79 0.92
CA GLU A 162 3.38 17.07 1.45
C GLU A 162 1.92 17.38 1.09
N TYR A 163 1.43 16.91 -0.07
CA TYR A 163 0.03 17.07 -0.47
C TYR A 163 -0.84 15.90 -0.04
N SER A 164 -0.38 14.67 -0.23
CA SER A 164 -1.18 13.47 0.08
C SER A 164 -1.38 13.30 1.58
N PHE A 165 -0.37 13.57 2.41
CA PHE A 165 -0.47 13.50 3.87
C PHE A 165 -1.26 14.67 4.43
N ALA A 166 -1.13 15.88 3.88
CA ALA A 166 -1.96 17.01 4.29
C ALA A 166 -3.47 16.72 4.10
N LEU A 167 -3.86 15.99 3.05
CA LEU A 167 -5.24 15.58 2.82
C LEU A 167 -5.74 14.48 3.77
N LEU A 168 -4.86 13.54 4.14
CA LEU A 168 -5.21 12.38 4.96
C LEU A 168 -5.17 12.69 6.46
N PHE A 169 -4.20 13.50 6.88
CA PHE A 169 -3.83 13.70 8.28
C PHE A 169 -4.02 15.15 8.75
N CYS A 170 -4.75 15.98 7.99
CA CYS A 170 -5.11 17.33 8.42
C CYS A 170 -5.76 17.31 9.82
N PRO A 171 -5.32 18.18 10.75
CA PRO A 171 -5.95 18.31 12.05
C PRO A 171 -7.33 18.97 11.91
N CYS A 172 -8.25 18.61 12.80
CA CYS A 172 -9.61 19.13 12.78
C CYS A 172 -10.07 19.54 14.17
N SER A 173 -10.76 20.68 14.26
CA SER A 173 -11.40 21.22 15.46
C SER A 173 -12.91 20.98 15.49
N ASP A 174 -13.53 20.62 14.36
CA ASP A 174 -14.98 20.42 14.24
C ASP A 174 -15.34 19.15 13.43
N ALA A 175 -16.63 18.78 13.48
CA ALA A 175 -17.17 17.61 12.80
C ALA A 175 -17.18 17.76 11.26
N LEU A 176 -17.32 18.98 10.73
CA LEU A 176 -17.35 19.22 9.28
C LEU A 176 -15.97 18.96 8.65
N CYS A 177 -14.90 19.39 9.33
CA CYS A 177 -13.53 19.05 9.03
C CYS A 177 -13.28 17.55 9.15
N GLY A 178 -13.72 16.94 10.26
CA GLY A 178 -13.61 15.50 10.47
C GLY A 178 -14.23 14.69 9.34
N GLU A 179 -15.42 15.09 8.88
CA GLU A 179 -16.12 14.44 7.77
C GLU A 179 -15.43 14.68 6.43
N ARG A 180 -14.86 15.87 6.20
CA ARG A 180 -14.02 16.13 5.02
C ARG A 180 -12.82 15.20 4.98
N ARG A 181 -12.12 15.05 6.10
CA ARG A 181 -10.98 14.13 6.25
C ARG A 181 -11.39 12.68 6.00
N ARG A 182 -12.51 12.23 6.60
CA ARG A 182 -13.07 10.89 6.41
C ARG A 182 -13.39 10.60 4.93
N LYS A 183 -13.92 11.60 4.21
CA LYS A 183 -14.30 11.47 2.79
C LYS A 183 -13.12 11.49 1.82
N THR A 184 -11.88 11.78 2.26
CA THR A 184 -10.69 11.89 1.37
C THR A 184 -10.51 10.66 0.47
N ILE A 185 -10.77 9.45 0.98
CA ILE A 185 -10.60 8.19 0.23
C ILE A 185 -11.90 7.63 -0.36
N VAL A 186 -13.01 8.36 -0.33
CA VAL A 186 -14.34 7.89 -0.79
C VAL A 186 -14.75 6.58 -0.10
N PRO A 187 -14.98 6.59 1.23
CA PRO A 187 -15.16 5.38 2.04
C PRO A 187 -16.35 4.52 1.61
N SER A 188 -17.41 5.11 1.05
CA SER A 188 -18.57 4.39 0.53
C SER A 188 -18.27 3.42 -0.62
N CYS A 189 -17.08 3.54 -1.22
CA CYS A 189 -16.59 2.63 -2.26
C CYS A 189 -15.33 1.87 -1.81
N SER A 190 -14.36 2.58 -1.24
CA SER A 190 -13.03 2.03 -0.96
C SER A 190 -12.92 1.29 0.37
N TYR A 191 -13.83 1.55 1.32
CA TYR A 191 -13.75 1.03 2.68
C TYR A 191 -15.00 0.24 3.07
N GLU A 192 -16.17 0.88 3.08
CA GLU A 192 -17.44 0.30 3.48
C GLU A 192 -17.79 -0.92 2.62
N GLU A 193 -18.26 -1.99 3.25
CA GLU A 193 -18.69 -3.23 2.58
C GLU A 193 -20.18 -3.46 2.82
N ARG A 194 -20.90 -3.94 1.81
CA ARG A 194 -22.37 -4.11 1.86
C ARG A 194 -22.79 -5.35 2.63
N ASP A 195 -21.97 -6.40 2.60
CA ASP A 195 -22.28 -7.72 3.15
C ASP A 195 -21.86 -7.88 4.63
N GLY A 196 -21.58 -6.76 5.30
CA GLY A 196 -21.12 -6.72 6.69
C GLY A 196 -19.60 -6.58 6.82
N LYS A 197 -19.11 -6.38 8.05
CA LYS A 197 -17.68 -6.25 8.33
C LYS A 197 -17.06 -7.65 8.46
N PRO A 198 -16.12 -8.06 7.59
CA PRO A 198 -15.46 -9.35 7.71
C PRO A 198 -14.55 -9.41 8.95
N ASN A 199 -14.25 -10.62 9.41
CA ASN A 199 -13.31 -10.85 10.51
C ASN A 199 -11.87 -10.45 10.09
N CYS A 200 -11.14 -9.77 10.99
CA CYS A 200 -9.79 -9.28 10.71
C CYS A 200 -8.79 -10.39 10.35
N LEU A 201 -8.89 -11.58 10.96
CA LEU A 201 -8.03 -12.73 10.65
C LEU A 201 -8.32 -13.28 9.25
N SER A 202 -9.59 -13.25 8.82
CA SER A 202 -9.95 -13.61 7.45
C SER A 202 -9.36 -12.61 6.45
N LEU A 203 -9.46 -11.30 6.73
CA LEU A 203 -8.82 -10.26 5.91
C LEU A 203 -7.30 -10.39 5.87
N GLN A 204 -6.67 -10.72 7.00
CA GLN A 204 -5.24 -11.01 7.08
C GLN A 204 -4.87 -12.18 6.15
N GLY A 205 -5.66 -13.26 6.18
CA GLY A 205 -5.47 -14.41 5.30
C GLY A 205 -5.62 -14.08 3.81
N TYR A 206 -6.55 -13.18 3.45
CA TYR A 206 -6.67 -12.67 2.08
C TYR A 206 -5.47 -11.82 1.68
N CYS A 207 -5.03 -10.91 2.56
CA CYS A 207 -3.88 -10.03 2.32
C CYS A 207 -2.58 -10.81 2.18
N ALA A 208 -2.37 -11.85 3.00
CA ALA A 208 -1.17 -12.70 2.97
C ALA A 208 -0.97 -13.44 1.63
N ARG A 209 -2.03 -13.61 0.83
CA ARG A 209 -1.95 -14.23 -0.51
C ARG A 209 -1.58 -13.23 -1.60
N ASP A 210 -1.79 -11.94 -1.37
CA ASP A 210 -1.43 -10.87 -2.30
C ASP A 210 -0.03 -10.34 -1.97
N LYS A 211 0.89 -10.38 -2.94
CA LYS A 211 2.30 -10.05 -2.72
C LYS A 211 2.57 -8.59 -2.39
N LEU A 212 1.64 -7.69 -2.72
CA LEU A 212 1.74 -6.25 -2.48
C LEU A 212 1.07 -5.85 -1.16
N CYS A 213 -0.01 -6.54 -0.80
CA CYS A 213 -0.70 -6.35 0.48
C CYS A 213 0.10 -6.91 1.65
N ARG A 214 0.67 -8.11 1.46
CA ARG A 214 1.57 -8.77 2.41
C ARG A 214 2.82 -7.93 2.69
#